data_AF-A0A6P8ZJ14-F1
#
_entry.id   AF-A0A6P8ZJ14-F1
#
_cell.length_a   1.000
_cell.length_b   1.000
_cell.length_c   1.000
_cell.angle_alpha   90.00
_cell.angle_beta   90.00
_cell.angle_gamma   90.00
#
_symmetry.space_group_name_H-M   'P 1'
#
loop_
_entity.id
_entity.type
_entity.pdbx_description
1 polymer ?
#
loop_
_entity_poly.entity_id
_entity_poly.type
_entity_poly.pdbx_seq_one_letter_code
_entity_poly.pdbx_strand_id
1 'polypeptide(L)'
;MFLLALWPIYSDSKGRAKASAVSQSSCYTVLVYALWSVLSVRALGERWSAFASGAAAEGAVEASTLNHRIYHLILIVLLTHHWVIPVCIWPEARALAKYLNAWTSFQAEWCRLTGRPLVLGLRRRAVAYTAVGLLLPLPLVLLMVRVGMPILHAVAFFPPLSFFSLVGGVWTTLCRAVEHSASSLRQLHSEDRDRGLGLLDVRAHGMLWLHLRALASQTGAAQSSTLVVYTVYSMALGLVAAMGVLIALTHADLSLGNVMQALFMVQNLHHIYTVHEHGHRAAHSRILFQASKALQFEMLSMKPPLKEKDLMNAEVRTLLIATAAHSEHDIATISVGGFAACSRSSIIEVYNMLLLNLLVLLQFAYFAY
;
A
#
# COMPACT_ATOMS: atom_id res chain seq x y z
N MET A 1 12.76 -9.44 4.87
CA MET A 1 12.01 -8.21 5.22
C MET A 1 12.73 -7.38 6.29
N PHE A 2 14.07 -7.44 6.37
CA PHE A 2 14.87 -6.68 7.37
C PHE A 2 15.71 -5.56 6.74
N LEU A 3 15.70 -5.42 5.41
CA LEU A 3 16.70 -4.65 4.66
C LEU A 3 16.64 -3.13 4.86
N LEU A 4 15.54 -2.58 5.39
CA LEU A 4 15.41 -1.14 5.67
C LEU A 4 14.78 -0.83 7.02
N ALA A 5 14.67 -1.82 7.91
CA ALA A 5 14.21 -1.59 9.28
C ALA A 5 12.82 -0.93 9.41
N LEU A 6 11.97 -0.93 8.36
CA LEU A 6 10.68 -0.23 8.34
C LEU A 6 9.77 -0.60 9.51
N TRP A 7 9.71 -1.90 9.85
CA TRP A 7 8.92 -2.41 10.97
C TRP A 7 9.80 -3.23 11.92
N PRO A 8 9.68 -3.03 13.25
CA PRO A 8 10.33 -3.86 14.27
C PRO A 8 9.61 -5.21 14.44
N ILE A 9 9.53 -5.99 13.35
CA ILE A 9 8.95 -7.33 13.31
C ILE A 9 10.07 -8.36 13.22
N TYR A 10 9.92 -9.49 13.90
CA TYR A 10 10.81 -10.64 13.81
C TYR A 10 10.00 -11.94 13.74
N SER A 11 10.63 -13.01 13.28
CA SER A 11 10.02 -14.35 13.28
C SER A 11 10.51 -15.12 14.52
N ASP A 12 9.59 -15.77 15.24
CA ASP A 12 9.96 -16.70 16.32
C ASP A 12 10.50 -18.03 15.76
N SER A 13 11.03 -18.89 16.63
CA SER A 13 11.55 -20.22 16.25
C SER A 13 10.51 -21.14 15.59
N LYS A 14 9.21 -20.80 15.69
CA LYS A 14 8.10 -21.52 15.07
C LYS A 14 7.61 -20.83 13.79
N GLY A 15 8.33 -19.82 13.30
CA GLY A 15 7.98 -19.09 12.08
C GLY A 15 6.91 -18.01 12.25
N ARG A 16 6.41 -17.74 13.47
CA ARG A 16 5.35 -16.74 13.69
C ARG A 16 5.90 -15.34 13.74
N ALA A 17 5.20 -14.39 13.13
CA ALA A 17 5.54 -12.98 13.18
C ALA A 17 5.24 -12.40 14.58
N LYS A 18 6.21 -11.71 15.16
CA LYS A 18 6.07 -10.99 16.44
C LYS A 18 6.64 -9.59 16.34
N ALA A 19 6.09 -8.68 17.11
CA ALA A 19 6.63 -7.33 17.30
C ALA A 19 6.81 -7.08 18.80
N SER A 20 7.99 -6.62 19.18
CA SER A 20 8.32 -6.21 20.55
C SER A 20 9.11 -4.91 20.50
N ALA A 21 9.05 -4.09 21.54
CA ALA A 21 9.89 -2.89 21.62
C ALA A 21 11.37 -3.25 21.94
N VAL A 22 11.59 -4.38 22.60
CA VAL A 22 12.90 -4.78 23.17
C VAL A 22 13.50 -5.99 22.45
N SER A 23 13.27 -6.13 21.14
CA SER A 23 13.86 -7.23 20.36
C SER A 23 15.13 -6.81 19.65
N GLN A 24 15.97 -7.78 19.25
CA GLN A 24 17.15 -7.52 18.40
C GLN A 24 16.77 -6.81 17.09
N SER A 25 15.62 -7.17 16.50
CA SER A 25 15.08 -6.49 15.30
C SER A 25 14.75 -5.03 15.59
N SER A 26 14.16 -4.74 16.76
CA SER A 26 13.82 -3.38 17.18
C SER A 26 15.07 -2.55 17.45
N CYS A 27 16.08 -3.13 18.09
CA CYS A 27 17.37 -2.48 18.31
C CYS A 27 18.06 -2.15 16.98
N TYR A 28 18.11 -3.12 16.05
CA TYR A 28 18.60 -2.89 14.69
C TYR A 28 17.82 -1.77 13.99
N THR A 29 16.48 -1.77 14.09
CA THR A 29 15.64 -0.72 13.50
C THR A 29 15.95 0.65 14.06
N VAL A 30 16.05 0.78 15.38
CA VAL A 30 16.35 2.07 16.04
C VAL A 30 17.75 2.55 15.68
N LEU A 31 18.74 1.66 15.65
CA LEU A 31 20.12 2.00 15.29
C LEU A 31 20.23 2.49 13.85
N VAL A 32 19.67 1.75 12.88
CA VAL A 32 19.67 2.14 11.46
C VAL A 32 18.90 3.44 11.28
N TYR A 33 17.75 3.58 11.93
CA TYR A 33 16.97 4.82 11.91
C TYR A 33 17.77 6.02 12.43
N ALA A 34 18.45 5.87 13.57
CA ALA A 34 19.27 6.93 14.17
C ALA A 34 20.45 7.34 13.26
N LEU A 35 21.13 6.38 12.64
CA LEU A 35 22.20 6.67 11.68
C LEU A 35 21.68 7.47 10.47
N TRP A 36 20.52 7.08 9.93
CA TRP A 36 19.86 7.83 8.86
C TRP A 36 19.31 9.18 9.29
N SER A 37 18.84 9.33 10.52
CA SER A 37 18.45 10.64 11.07
C SER A 37 19.59 11.65 10.96
N VAL A 38 20.83 11.26 11.27
CA VAL A 38 21.99 12.17 11.18
C VAL A 38 22.21 12.65 9.74
N LEU A 39 22.15 11.75 8.75
CA LEU A 39 22.29 12.14 7.34
C LEU A 39 21.11 12.98 6.86
N SER A 40 19.88 12.60 7.23
CA SER A 40 18.67 13.31 6.86
C SER A 40 18.64 14.74 7.40
N VAL A 41 19.09 14.98 8.64
CA VAL A 41 19.18 16.34 9.22
C VAL A 41 20.16 17.20 8.41
N ARG A 42 21.34 16.66 8.07
CA ARG A 42 22.34 17.41 7.28
C ARG A 42 21.84 17.74 5.89
N ALA A 43 21.30 16.75 5.19
CA ALA A 43 20.72 16.95 3.86
C ALA A 43 19.57 17.96 3.91
N LEU A 44 18.67 17.85 4.91
CA LEU A 44 17.56 18.76 5.10
C LEU A 44 18.02 20.20 5.35
N GLY A 45 19.03 20.40 6.21
CA GLY A 45 19.61 21.71 6.49
C GLY A 45 20.13 22.40 5.23
N GLU A 46 20.89 21.70 4.40
CA GLU A 46 21.38 22.24 3.12
C GLU A 46 20.25 22.53 2.12
N ARG A 47 19.25 21.64 2.03
CA ARG A 47 18.14 21.86 1.10
C ARG A 47 17.28 23.04 1.55
N TRP A 48 17.08 23.19 2.86
CA TRP A 48 16.39 24.33 3.45
C TRP A 48 17.15 25.63 3.21
N SER A 49 18.47 25.65 3.42
CA SER A 49 19.27 26.84 3.15
C SER A 49 19.24 27.23 1.68
N ALA A 50 19.31 26.26 0.75
CA ALA A 50 19.21 26.52 -0.69
C ALA A 50 17.80 27.03 -1.10
N PHE A 51 16.74 26.47 -0.50
CA PHE A 51 15.38 26.95 -0.67
C PHE A 51 15.23 28.40 -0.19
N ALA A 52 15.79 28.72 0.98
CA ALA A 52 15.73 30.05 1.58
C ALA A 52 16.63 31.08 0.86
N SER A 53 17.84 30.70 0.43
CA SER A 53 18.76 31.59 -0.27
C SER A 53 18.29 31.96 -1.67
N GLY A 54 17.47 31.13 -2.30
CA GLY A 54 16.74 31.48 -3.52
C GLY A 54 15.79 32.69 -3.35
N ALA A 55 15.56 33.17 -2.12
CA ALA A 55 14.84 34.41 -1.82
C ALA A 55 15.68 35.68 -1.84
N ALA A 56 17.01 35.58 -1.79
CA ALA A 56 17.91 36.75 -1.75
C ALA A 56 18.45 37.15 -3.15
N ALA A 57 18.25 36.32 -4.18
CA ALA A 57 18.70 36.57 -5.55
C ALA A 57 17.55 37.13 -6.42
N GLU A 58 16.99 38.27 -6.01
CA GLU A 58 16.11 39.08 -6.87
C GLU A 58 16.95 39.68 -8.00
N GLY A 59 16.95 39.04 -9.18
CA GLY A 59 17.68 39.55 -10.34
C GLY A 59 17.91 38.56 -11.48
N ALA A 60 17.72 37.26 -11.27
CA ALA A 60 17.70 36.26 -12.35
C ALA A 60 16.25 35.88 -12.69
N VAL A 61 15.95 35.77 -13.99
CA VAL A 61 14.65 35.40 -14.60
C VAL A 61 13.78 34.58 -13.63
N GLU A 62 12.72 35.20 -13.12
CA GLU A 62 11.91 34.73 -11.97
C GLU A 62 11.47 33.26 -12.07
N ALA A 63 11.19 32.79 -13.29
CA ALA A 63 10.82 31.41 -13.57
C ALA A 63 11.91 30.37 -13.23
N SER A 64 13.18 30.68 -13.51
CA SER A 64 14.31 29.79 -13.19
C SER A 64 14.51 29.66 -11.67
N THR A 65 14.28 30.76 -10.94
CA THR A 65 14.34 30.84 -9.49
C THR A 65 13.19 30.07 -8.84
N LEU A 66 11.98 30.14 -9.40
CA LEU A 66 10.82 29.39 -8.91
C LEU A 66 10.98 27.88 -9.10
N ASN A 67 11.42 27.43 -10.29
CA ASN A 67 11.68 26.00 -10.55
C ASN A 67 12.76 25.44 -9.62
N HIS A 68 13.80 26.22 -9.35
CA HIS A 68 14.82 25.87 -8.37
C HIS A 68 14.21 25.67 -6.97
N ARG A 69 13.34 26.59 -6.51
CA ARG A 69 12.66 26.44 -5.21
C ARG A 69 11.76 25.21 -5.16
N ILE A 70 11.00 24.94 -6.22
CA ILE A 70 10.13 23.75 -6.32
C ILE A 70 10.96 22.47 -6.22
N TYR A 71 12.10 22.40 -6.92
CA TYR A 71 13.03 21.28 -6.83
C TYR A 71 13.47 21.02 -5.38
N HIS A 72 13.89 22.07 -4.67
CA HIS A 72 14.32 21.94 -3.28
C HIS A 72 13.17 21.59 -2.33
N LEU A 73 11.96 22.11 -2.58
CA LEU A 73 10.77 21.79 -1.81
C LEU A 73 10.39 20.30 -1.91
N ILE A 74 10.46 19.69 -3.11
CA ILE A 74 10.22 18.24 -3.30
C ILE A 74 11.17 17.44 -2.41
N LEU A 75 12.45 17.79 -2.39
CA LEU A 75 13.47 17.10 -1.60
C LEU A 75 13.23 17.29 -0.09
N ILE A 76 12.84 18.49 0.35
CA ILE A 76 12.48 18.76 1.75
C ILE A 76 11.29 17.88 2.16
N VAL A 77 10.20 17.89 1.39
CA VAL A 77 9.00 17.08 1.66
C VAL A 77 9.33 15.58 1.65
N LEU A 78 10.24 15.13 0.77
CA LEU A 78 10.65 13.73 0.75
C LEU A 78 11.42 13.33 2.02
N LEU A 79 12.27 14.20 2.57
CA LEU A 79 13.03 13.93 3.79
C LEU A 79 12.19 14.02 5.07
N THR A 80 11.17 14.88 5.12
CA THR A 80 10.32 15.01 6.32
C THR A 80 9.55 13.73 6.63
N HIS A 81 9.31 12.87 5.63
CA HIS A 81 8.76 11.53 5.82
C HIS A 81 9.51 10.72 6.89
N HIS A 82 10.83 10.88 6.98
CA HIS A 82 11.68 10.18 7.95
C HIS A 82 11.19 10.33 9.39
N TRP A 83 10.71 11.51 9.77
CA TRP A 83 10.26 11.81 11.14
C TRP A 83 8.87 11.26 11.46
N VAL A 84 8.10 10.93 10.44
CA VAL A 84 6.76 10.36 10.59
C VAL A 84 6.83 8.86 10.89
N ILE A 85 7.91 8.17 10.51
CA ILE A 85 8.06 6.72 10.65
C ILE A 85 7.89 6.24 12.11
N PRO A 86 8.60 6.78 13.13
CA PRO A 86 8.47 6.27 14.49
C PRO A 86 7.09 6.50 15.10
N VAL A 87 6.43 7.59 14.69
CA VAL A 87 5.14 8.02 15.26
C VAL A 87 3.97 7.28 14.62
N CYS A 88 3.98 7.13 13.30
CA CYS A 88 2.84 6.57 12.57
C CYS A 88 3.02 5.10 12.20
N ILE A 89 4.23 4.62 11.91
CA ILE A 89 4.46 3.31 11.28
C ILE A 89 4.87 2.26 12.30
N TRP A 90 5.77 2.58 13.22
CA TRP A 90 6.20 1.63 14.26
C TRP A 90 5.08 1.10 15.16
N PRO A 91 4.08 1.90 15.57
CA PRO A 91 2.96 1.39 16.37
C PRO A 91 2.17 0.28 15.68
N GLU A 92 2.14 0.28 14.34
CA GLU A 92 1.41 -0.71 13.54
C GLU A 92 2.07 -2.08 13.52
N ALA A 93 3.35 -2.19 13.92
CA ALA A 93 4.11 -3.44 13.82
C ALA A 93 3.40 -4.63 14.51
N ARG A 94 2.72 -4.38 15.64
CA ARG A 94 1.95 -5.41 16.34
C ARG A 94 0.70 -5.82 15.57
N ALA A 95 -0.02 -4.88 14.97
CA ALA A 95 -1.21 -5.15 14.16
C ALA A 95 -0.82 -5.94 12.90
N LEU A 96 0.24 -5.50 12.22
CA LEU A 96 0.79 -6.18 11.05
C LEU A 96 1.27 -7.61 11.39
N ALA A 97 1.97 -7.80 12.51
CA ALA A 97 2.39 -9.14 12.94
C ALA A 97 1.19 -10.08 13.22
N LYS A 98 0.13 -9.58 13.88
CA LYS A 98 -1.11 -10.36 14.08
C LYS A 98 -1.76 -10.74 12.76
N TYR A 99 -1.86 -9.79 11.83
CA TYR A 99 -2.41 -10.01 10.50
C TYR A 99 -1.61 -11.05 9.69
N LEU A 100 -0.27 -10.99 9.72
CA LEU A 100 0.58 -11.98 9.06
C LEU A 100 0.39 -13.39 9.64
N ASN A 101 0.20 -13.52 10.95
CA ASN A 101 -0.11 -14.81 11.57
C ASN A 101 -1.51 -15.32 11.21
N ALA A 102 -2.49 -14.43 11.01
CA ALA A 102 -3.84 -14.82 10.58
C ALA A 102 -3.83 -15.49 9.20
N TRP A 103 -2.94 -15.07 8.30
CA TRP A 103 -2.70 -15.77 7.03
C TRP A 103 -2.21 -17.21 7.22
N THR A 104 -1.32 -17.45 8.18
CA THR A 104 -0.84 -18.80 8.48
C THR A 104 -1.99 -19.69 8.99
N SER A 105 -2.84 -19.16 9.87
CA SER A 105 -4.04 -19.89 10.34
C SER A 105 -4.99 -20.21 9.19
N PHE A 106 -5.23 -19.26 8.29
CA PHE A 106 -6.07 -19.48 7.10
C PHE A 106 -5.50 -20.54 6.16
N GLN A 107 -4.20 -20.53 5.89
CA GLN A 107 -3.55 -21.56 5.06
C GLN A 107 -3.62 -22.95 5.70
N ALA A 108 -3.51 -23.04 7.04
CA ALA A 108 -3.64 -24.30 7.76
C ALA A 108 -5.07 -24.85 7.66
N GLU A 109 -6.08 -24.00 7.81
CA GLU A 109 -7.49 -24.39 7.65
C GLU A 109 -7.81 -24.80 6.21
N TRP A 110 -7.31 -24.06 5.22
CA TRP A 110 -7.41 -24.43 3.82
C TRP A 110 -6.83 -25.82 3.56
N CYS A 111 -5.63 -26.10 4.08
CA CYS A 111 -4.97 -27.38 3.89
C CYS A 111 -5.72 -28.53 4.58
N ARG A 112 -6.32 -28.25 5.75
CA ARG A 112 -7.16 -29.22 6.46
C ARG A 112 -8.42 -29.58 5.68
N LEU A 113 -9.06 -28.59 5.05
CA LEU A 113 -10.30 -28.82 4.28
C LEU A 113 -10.02 -29.51 2.94
N THR A 114 -9.04 -29.02 2.18
CA THR A 114 -8.82 -29.46 0.79
C THR A 114 -7.80 -30.60 0.65
N GLY A 115 -7.05 -30.89 1.71
CA GLY A 115 -5.87 -31.77 1.67
C GLY A 115 -4.71 -31.23 0.83
N ARG A 116 -4.79 -29.99 0.33
CA ARG A 116 -3.80 -29.37 -0.57
C ARG A 116 -3.32 -28.04 -0.01
N PRO A 117 -2.03 -27.70 -0.13
CA PRO A 117 -1.53 -26.40 0.34
C PRO A 117 -2.01 -25.25 -0.57
N LEU A 118 -2.40 -24.13 0.03
CA LEU A 118 -2.70 -22.90 -0.72
C LEU A 118 -1.41 -22.17 -1.12
N VAL A 119 -1.08 -22.23 -2.41
CA VAL A 119 0.17 -21.66 -2.95
C VAL A 119 0.01 -20.18 -3.29
N LEU A 120 0.28 -19.30 -2.31
CA LEU A 120 0.16 -17.84 -2.48
C LEU A 120 1.37 -17.19 -3.19
N GLY A 121 2.51 -17.89 -3.31
CA GLY A 121 3.72 -17.36 -3.94
C GLY A 121 4.33 -16.13 -3.24
N LEU A 122 3.98 -15.87 -1.98
CA LEU A 122 4.34 -14.63 -1.26
C LEU A 122 5.85 -14.42 -1.17
N ARG A 123 6.63 -15.47 -0.91
CA ARG A 123 8.09 -15.38 -0.79
C ARG A 123 8.74 -14.88 -2.08
N ARG A 124 8.36 -15.45 -3.23
CA ARG A 124 8.91 -15.05 -4.54
C ARG A 124 8.56 -13.61 -4.86
N ARG A 125 7.31 -13.20 -4.61
CA ARG A 125 6.87 -11.80 -4.79
C ARG A 125 7.59 -10.85 -3.85
N ALA A 126 7.72 -11.21 -2.57
CA ALA A 126 8.41 -10.39 -1.58
C ALA A 126 9.89 -10.18 -1.95
N VAL A 127 10.59 -11.22 -2.42
CA VAL A 127 11.98 -11.07 -2.91
C VAL A 127 12.05 -10.16 -4.12
N ALA A 128 11.17 -10.37 -5.11
CA ALA A 128 11.13 -9.54 -6.32
C ALA A 128 10.85 -8.07 -6.00
N TYR A 129 9.83 -7.77 -5.19
CA TYR A 129 9.52 -6.40 -4.79
C TYR A 129 10.59 -5.79 -3.88
N THR A 130 11.27 -6.60 -3.06
CA THR A 130 12.42 -6.11 -2.29
C THR A 130 13.57 -5.71 -3.22
N ALA A 131 13.89 -6.53 -4.22
CA ALA A 131 14.92 -6.21 -5.19
C ALA A 131 14.55 -4.94 -5.99
N VAL A 132 13.32 -4.86 -6.50
CA VAL A 132 12.84 -3.66 -7.21
C VAL A 132 12.87 -2.43 -6.30
N GLY A 133 12.40 -2.52 -5.05
CA GLY A 133 12.37 -1.38 -4.13
C GLY A 133 13.74 -0.87 -3.69
N LEU A 134 14.79 -1.67 -3.83
CA LEU A 134 16.17 -1.26 -3.56
C LEU A 134 16.90 -0.79 -4.82
N LEU A 135 16.54 -1.32 -6.00
CA LEU A 135 17.19 -0.93 -7.27
C LEU A 135 16.54 0.31 -7.91
N LEU A 136 15.22 0.44 -7.83
CA LEU A 136 14.46 1.53 -8.46
C LEU A 136 14.87 2.94 -7.99
N PRO A 137 15.28 3.15 -6.72
CA PRO A 137 15.77 4.47 -6.27
C PRO A 137 17.16 4.85 -6.79
N LEU A 138 17.98 3.87 -7.21
CA LEU A 138 19.38 4.14 -7.57
C LEU A 138 19.53 5.15 -8.73
N PRO A 139 18.77 5.06 -9.85
CA PRO A 139 18.83 6.05 -10.91
C PRO A 139 18.50 7.47 -10.44
N LEU A 140 17.52 7.64 -9.54
CA LEU A 140 17.17 8.94 -8.99
C LEU A 140 18.27 9.51 -8.11
N VAL A 141 18.86 8.68 -7.23
CA VAL A 141 19.99 9.10 -6.38
C VAL A 141 21.20 9.48 -7.24
N LEU A 142 21.51 8.70 -8.29
CA LEU A 142 22.57 9.02 -9.24
C LEU A 142 22.29 10.31 -10.01
N LEU A 143 21.04 10.54 -10.41
CA LEU A 143 20.63 11.79 -11.06
C LEU A 143 20.80 13.00 -10.12
N MET A 144 20.47 12.87 -8.83
CA MET A 144 20.72 13.93 -7.85
C MET A 144 22.21 14.29 -7.77
N VAL A 145 23.10 13.30 -7.78
CA VAL A 145 24.55 13.53 -7.82
C VAL A 145 24.95 14.25 -9.12
N ARG A 146 24.38 13.86 -10.26
CA ARG A 146 24.64 14.52 -11.56
C ARG A 146 24.17 15.96 -11.62
N VAL A 147 23.12 16.32 -10.86
CA VAL A 147 22.62 17.70 -10.72
C VAL A 147 23.48 18.51 -9.72
N GLY A 148 24.56 17.93 -9.18
CA GLY A 148 25.53 18.63 -8.33
C GLY A 148 25.32 18.40 -6.83
N MET A 149 24.46 17.46 -6.43
CA MET A 149 24.30 17.10 -5.02
C MET A 149 25.52 16.30 -4.52
N PRO A 150 26.09 16.63 -3.35
CA PRO A 150 27.13 15.80 -2.74
C PRO A 150 26.64 14.37 -2.52
N ILE A 151 27.48 13.37 -2.80
CA ILE A 151 27.11 11.94 -2.72
C ILE A 151 26.53 11.59 -1.35
N LEU A 152 27.12 12.10 -0.28
CA LEU A 152 26.66 11.81 1.09
C LEU A 152 25.23 12.33 1.36
N HIS A 153 24.86 13.48 0.77
CA HIS A 153 23.51 14.02 0.85
C HIS A 153 22.54 13.27 -0.08
N ALA A 154 22.99 12.88 -1.27
CA ALA A 154 22.18 12.08 -2.20
C ALA A 154 21.79 10.73 -1.60
N VAL A 155 22.69 10.09 -0.85
CA VAL A 155 22.43 8.83 -0.13
C VAL A 155 21.32 8.98 0.93
N ALA A 156 21.14 10.17 1.52
CA ALA A 156 20.06 10.41 2.50
C ALA A 156 18.65 10.27 1.89
N PHE A 157 18.52 10.39 0.56
CA PHE A 157 17.24 10.21 -0.14
C PHE A 157 16.94 8.77 -0.51
N PHE A 158 17.91 7.86 -0.42
CA PHE A 158 17.71 6.45 -0.75
C PHE A 158 16.64 5.79 0.14
N PRO A 159 16.66 5.93 1.48
CA PRO A 159 15.67 5.30 2.36
C PRO A 159 14.22 5.73 2.10
N PRO A 160 13.87 7.03 2.00
CA PRO A 160 12.49 7.42 1.71
C PRO A 160 12.04 6.96 0.31
N LEU A 161 12.91 7.01 -0.71
CA LEU A 161 12.55 6.48 -2.04
C LEU A 161 12.29 4.97 -2.04
N SER A 162 13.13 4.21 -1.33
CA SER A 162 12.91 2.78 -1.14
C SER A 162 11.67 2.49 -0.30
N PHE A 163 11.37 3.32 0.71
CA PHE A 163 10.19 3.18 1.55
C PHE A 163 8.92 3.12 0.70
N PHE A 164 8.68 4.11 -0.17
CA PHE A 164 7.48 4.11 -1.01
C PHE A 164 7.44 2.86 -1.91
N SER A 165 8.55 2.53 -2.56
CA SER A 165 8.62 1.36 -3.45
C SER A 165 8.32 0.05 -2.72
N LEU A 166 8.84 -0.13 -1.50
CA LEU A 166 8.62 -1.32 -0.68
C LEU A 166 7.21 -1.39 -0.11
N VAL A 167 6.64 -0.27 0.37
CA VAL A 167 5.26 -0.23 0.87
C VAL A 167 4.28 -0.58 -0.24
N GLY A 168 4.45 -0.01 -1.44
CA GLY A 168 3.66 -0.38 -2.61
C GLY A 168 3.77 -1.87 -2.94
N GLY A 169 4.98 -2.42 -2.92
CA GLY A 169 5.22 -3.85 -3.16
C GLY A 169 4.57 -4.78 -2.11
N VAL A 170 4.63 -4.40 -0.82
CA VAL A 170 3.95 -5.12 0.27
C VAL A 170 2.44 -5.07 0.06
N TRP A 171 1.88 -3.89 -0.18
CA TRP A 171 0.44 -3.69 -0.43
C TRP A 171 -0.06 -4.55 -1.59
N THR A 172 0.60 -4.45 -2.76
CA THR A 172 0.25 -5.26 -3.93
C THR A 172 0.33 -6.75 -3.65
N THR A 173 1.31 -7.19 -2.87
CA THR A 173 1.46 -8.61 -2.51
C THR A 173 0.30 -9.11 -1.65
N LEU A 174 -0.12 -8.32 -0.66
CA LEU A 174 -1.23 -8.67 0.23
C LEU A 174 -2.58 -8.64 -0.50
N CYS A 175 -2.86 -7.59 -1.27
CA CYS A 175 -4.06 -7.52 -2.09
C CYS A 175 -4.16 -8.70 -3.06
N ARG A 176 -3.06 -9.06 -3.75
CA ARG A 176 -3.03 -10.24 -4.63
C ARG A 176 -3.19 -11.56 -3.89
N ALA A 177 -2.79 -11.64 -2.61
CA ALA A 177 -3.01 -12.83 -1.79
C ALA A 177 -4.51 -13.04 -1.53
N VAL A 178 -5.24 -11.96 -1.23
CA VAL A 178 -6.70 -11.96 -1.09
C VAL A 178 -7.37 -12.34 -2.41
N GLU A 179 -7.00 -11.68 -3.52
CA GLU A 179 -7.54 -11.97 -4.85
C GLU A 179 -7.36 -13.45 -5.23
N HIS A 180 -6.15 -13.99 -5.03
CA HIS A 180 -5.86 -15.38 -5.37
C HIS A 180 -6.61 -16.37 -4.48
N SER A 181 -6.65 -16.12 -3.16
CA SER A 181 -7.38 -16.98 -2.22
C SER A 181 -8.87 -17.01 -2.51
N ALA A 182 -9.46 -15.86 -2.88
CA ALA A 182 -10.85 -15.79 -3.29
C ALA A 182 -11.10 -16.61 -4.56
N SER A 183 -10.17 -16.56 -5.52
CA SER A 183 -10.27 -17.31 -6.77
C SER A 183 -10.17 -18.81 -6.53
N SER A 184 -9.24 -19.24 -5.69
CA SER A 184 -9.12 -20.63 -5.30
C SER A 184 -10.36 -21.12 -4.56
N LEU A 185 -10.92 -20.30 -3.64
CA LEU A 185 -12.14 -20.65 -2.92
C LEU A 185 -13.34 -20.81 -3.86
N ARG A 186 -13.49 -19.91 -4.83
CA ARG A 186 -14.52 -20.03 -5.87
C ARG A 186 -14.37 -21.32 -6.68
N GLN A 187 -13.15 -21.67 -7.06
CA GLN A 187 -12.88 -22.91 -7.79
C GLN A 187 -13.20 -24.14 -6.94
N LEU A 188 -12.84 -24.12 -5.66
CA LEU A 188 -13.15 -25.20 -4.72
C LEU A 188 -14.66 -25.43 -4.61
N HIS A 189 -15.45 -24.36 -4.43
CA HIS A 189 -16.92 -24.44 -4.42
C HIS A 189 -17.46 -25.10 -5.69
N SER A 190 -16.96 -24.70 -6.87
CA SER A 190 -17.39 -25.32 -8.13
C SER A 190 -17.01 -26.81 -8.26
N GLU A 191 -15.84 -27.21 -7.78
CA GLU A 191 -15.38 -28.61 -7.85
C GLU A 191 -16.18 -29.53 -6.90
N ASP A 192 -16.47 -29.04 -5.69
CA ASP A 192 -17.16 -29.84 -4.67
C ASP A 192 -18.68 -29.86 -4.85
N ARG A 193 -19.25 -28.89 -5.59
CA ARG A 193 -20.65 -28.92 -6.04
C ARG A 193 -20.98 -30.21 -6.77
N ASP A 194 -20.12 -30.66 -7.68
CA ASP A 194 -20.36 -31.84 -8.51
C ASP A 194 -20.33 -33.15 -7.69
N ARG A 195 -19.81 -33.10 -6.46
CA ARG A 195 -19.68 -34.27 -5.56
C ARG A 195 -20.82 -34.41 -4.57
N GLY A 196 -21.62 -33.37 -4.37
CA GLY A 196 -22.66 -33.32 -3.34
C GLY A 196 -22.07 -33.13 -1.94
N LEU A 197 -22.23 -31.94 -1.38
CA LEU A 197 -21.66 -31.56 -0.09
C LEU A 197 -22.57 -32.00 1.08
N GLY A 198 -21.94 -32.51 2.15
CA GLY A 198 -22.61 -32.75 3.43
C GLY A 198 -22.59 -31.50 4.34
N LEU A 199 -23.36 -31.53 5.43
CA LEU A 199 -23.49 -30.40 6.36
C LEU A 199 -22.15 -29.89 6.91
N LEU A 200 -21.24 -30.80 7.28
CA LEU A 200 -19.92 -30.44 7.81
C LEU A 200 -19.06 -29.70 6.76
N ASP A 201 -19.18 -30.10 5.49
CA ASP A 201 -18.44 -29.48 4.41
C ASP A 201 -18.95 -28.06 4.14
N VAL A 202 -20.28 -27.85 4.14
CA VAL A 202 -20.87 -26.50 3.99
C VAL A 202 -20.36 -25.57 5.07
N ARG A 203 -20.36 -26.05 6.32
CA ARG A 203 -19.91 -25.27 7.45
C ARG A 203 -18.44 -24.91 7.32
N ALA A 204 -17.60 -25.87 6.92
CA ALA A 204 -16.18 -25.62 6.72
C ALA A 204 -15.91 -24.60 5.58
N HIS A 205 -16.64 -24.70 4.47
CA HIS A 205 -16.58 -23.73 3.37
C HIS A 205 -17.03 -22.33 3.79
N GLY A 206 -18.14 -22.24 4.55
CA GLY A 206 -18.64 -20.98 5.09
C GLY A 206 -17.65 -20.31 6.05
N MET A 207 -17.04 -21.09 6.96
CA MET A 207 -16.00 -20.59 7.86
C MET A 207 -14.76 -20.10 7.12
N LEU A 208 -14.33 -20.83 6.10
CA LEU A 208 -13.19 -20.45 5.27
C LEU A 208 -13.45 -19.15 4.51
N TRP A 209 -14.66 -18.97 3.97
CA TRP A 209 -15.08 -17.70 3.35
C TRP A 209 -15.09 -16.55 4.36
N LEU A 210 -15.65 -16.75 5.56
CA LEU A 210 -15.69 -15.74 6.62
C LEU A 210 -14.27 -15.33 7.06
N HIS A 211 -13.35 -16.28 7.21
CA HIS A 211 -11.95 -15.99 7.52
C HIS A 211 -11.25 -15.22 6.41
N LEU A 212 -11.45 -15.59 5.14
CA LEU A 212 -10.88 -14.84 4.02
C LEU A 212 -11.41 -13.40 3.99
N ARG A 213 -12.70 -13.20 4.26
CA ARG A 213 -13.30 -11.88 4.36
C ARG A 213 -12.68 -11.08 5.51
N ALA A 214 -12.50 -11.69 6.68
CA ALA A 214 -11.85 -11.05 7.81
C ALA A 214 -10.41 -10.62 7.45
N LEU A 215 -9.66 -11.46 6.73
CA LEU A 215 -8.34 -11.11 6.20
C LEU A 215 -8.41 -9.93 5.21
N ALA A 216 -9.38 -9.93 4.29
CA ALA A 216 -9.55 -8.84 3.34
C ALA A 216 -9.79 -7.50 4.07
N SER A 217 -10.72 -7.47 5.02
CA SER A 217 -11.01 -6.28 5.83
C SER A 217 -9.81 -5.83 6.66
N GLN A 218 -9.08 -6.76 7.29
CA GLN A 218 -7.90 -6.44 8.09
C GLN A 218 -6.70 -5.96 7.26
N THR A 219 -6.68 -6.21 5.95
CA THR A 219 -5.56 -5.84 5.08
C THR A 219 -5.29 -4.33 5.12
N GLY A 220 -6.34 -3.51 5.00
CA GLY A 220 -6.22 -2.05 5.09
C GLY A 220 -6.06 -1.55 6.53
N ALA A 221 -6.71 -2.21 7.50
CA ALA A 221 -6.65 -1.82 8.90
C ALA A 221 -5.28 -2.05 9.56
N ALA A 222 -4.59 -3.14 9.19
CA ALA A 222 -3.29 -3.52 9.77
C ALA A 222 -2.13 -2.61 9.33
N GLN A 223 -2.33 -1.80 8.29
CA GLN A 223 -1.35 -0.86 7.74
C GLN A 223 -1.95 0.53 7.50
N SER A 224 -2.99 0.90 8.26
CA SER A 224 -3.79 2.08 7.99
C SER A 224 -2.96 3.36 8.00
N SER A 225 -2.19 3.60 9.05
CA SER A 225 -1.29 4.74 9.22
C SER A 225 -0.19 4.72 8.16
N THR A 226 0.41 3.57 7.86
CA THR A 226 1.40 3.44 6.78
C THR A 226 0.80 3.89 5.44
N LEU A 227 -0.41 3.44 5.11
CA LEU A 227 -1.08 3.77 3.86
C LEU A 227 -1.55 5.23 3.81
N VAL A 228 -2.00 5.80 4.93
CA VAL A 228 -2.29 7.25 5.02
C VAL A 228 -1.02 8.05 4.74
N VAL A 229 0.07 7.77 5.45
CA VAL A 229 1.35 8.48 5.25
C VAL A 229 1.83 8.32 3.82
N TYR A 230 1.80 7.10 3.29
CA TYR A 230 2.16 6.82 1.90
C TYR A 230 1.33 7.64 0.90
N THR A 231 0.01 7.72 1.10
CA THR A 231 -0.91 8.39 0.17
C THR A 231 -0.78 9.92 0.26
N VAL A 232 -0.74 10.48 1.47
CA VAL A 232 -0.62 11.92 1.72
C VAL A 232 0.71 12.46 1.18
N TYR A 233 1.83 11.79 1.46
CA TYR A 233 3.12 12.21 0.92
C TYR A 233 3.19 12.04 -0.59
N SER A 234 2.63 10.96 -1.16
CA SER A 234 2.58 10.80 -2.61
C SER A 234 1.75 11.92 -3.27
N MET A 235 0.64 12.33 -2.66
CA MET A 235 -0.17 13.44 -3.17
C MET A 235 0.57 14.77 -3.08
N ALA A 236 1.20 15.08 -1.94
CA ALA A 236 1.97 16.31 -1.76
C ALA A 236 3.16 16.40 -2.73
N LEU A 237 3.97 15.33 -2.83
CA LEU A 237 5.10 15.27 -3.75
C LEU A 237 4.65 15.32 -5.21
N GLY A 238 3.57 14.61 -5.56
CA GLY A 238 2.99 14.62 -6.90
C GLY A 238 2.49 16.00 -7.32
N LEU A 239 1.83 16.73 -6.41
CA LEU A 239 1.35 18.09 -6.66
C LEU A 239 2.49 19.07 -6.91
N VAL A 240 3.47 19.11 -6.01
CA VAL A 240 4.62 20.02 -6.13
C VAL A 240 5.46 19.69 -7.38
N ALA A 241 5.65 18.40 -7.68
CA ALA A 241 6.34 17.97 -8.89
C ALA A 241 5.59 18.35 -10.17
N ALA A 242 4.26 18.20 -10.20
CA ALA A 242 3.45 18.59 -11.35
C ALA A 242 3.50 20.10 -11.62
N MET A 243 3.56 20.93 -10.58
CA MET A 243 3.79 22.38 -10.75
C MET A 243 5.13 22.67 -11.41
N GLY A 244 6.21 22.04 -10.92
CA GLY A 244 7.54 22.23 -11.49
C GLY A 244 7.62 21.83 -12.96
N VAL A 245 6.98 20.71 -13.31
CA VAL A 245 6.84 20.28 -14.72
C VAL A 245 6.09 21.30 -15.55
N LEU A 246 4.98 21.85 -15.05
CA LEU A 246 4.18 22.82 -15.78
C LEU A 246 4.98 24.08 -16.10
N ILE A 247 5.71 24.62 -15.12
CA ILE A 247 6.58 25.78 -15.31
C ILE A 247 7.75 25.45 -16.24
N ALA A 248 8.36 24.27 -16.11
CA ALA A 248 9.41 23.83 -17.03
C ALA A 248 8.91 23.78 -18.49
N LEU A 249 7.69 23.31 -18.71
CA LEU A 249 7.06 23.26 -20.03
C LEU A 249 6.73 24.65 -20.58
N THR A 250 6.24 25.58 -19.76
CA THR A 250 5.96 26.96 -20.22
C THR A 250 7.23 27.71 -20.65
N HIS A 251 8.38 27.37 -20.07
CA HIS A 251 9.68 27.97 -20.42
C HIS A 251 10.54 27.11 -21.35
N ALA A 252 10.02 25.98 -21.85
CA ALA A 252 10.75 25.02 -22.68
C ALA A 252 12.12 24.58 -22.09
N ASP A 253 12.23 24.54 -20.76
CA ASP A 253 13.46 24.17 -20.05
C ASP A 253 13.45 22.67 -19.69
N LEU A 254 14.27 21.90 -20.41
CA LEU A 254 14.45 20.46 -20.19
C LEU A 254 15.72 20.14 -19.38
N SER A 255 16.15 21.04 -18.50
CA SER A 255 17.26 20.78 -17.58
C SER A 255 17.06 19.49 -16.78
N LEU A 256 18.17 18.86 -16.36
CA LEU A 256 18.14 17.61 -15.60
C LEU A 256 17.32 17.72 -14.29
N GLY A 257 17.26 18.91 -13.70
CA GLY A 257 16.41 19.19 -12.53
C GLY A 257 14.92 19.04 -12.85
N ASN A 258 14.47 19.58 -13.99
CA ASN A 258 13.07 19.48 -14.43
C ASN A 258 12.71 18.06 -14.87
N VAL A 259 13.66 17.32 -15.49
CA VAL A 259 13.49 15.88 -15.76
C VAL A 259 13.29 15.11 -14.46
N MET A 260 14.04 15.43 -13.40
CA MET A 260 13.86 14.80 -12.09
C MET A 260 12.46 15.09 -11.52
N GLN A 261 11.97 16.33 -11.64
CA GLN A 261 10.60 16.69 -11.23
C GLN A 261 9.55 15.87 -11.99
N ALA A 262 9.71 15.69 -13.31
CA ALA A 262 8.81 14.85 -14.11
C ALA A 262 8.81 13.38 -13.64
N LEU A 263 9.98 12.82 -13.32
CA LEU A 263 10.08 11.47 -12.76
C LEU A 263 9.39 11.36 -11.41
N PHE A 264 9.55 12.36 -10.52
CA PHE A 264 8.83 12.42 -9.25
C PHE A 264 7.31 12.49 -9.45
N MET A 265 6.83 13.29 -10.41
CA MET A 265 5.40 13.36 -10.72
C MET A 265 4.86 11.98 -11.14
N VAL A 266 5.48 11.34 -12.14
CA VAL A 266 5.05 10.03 -12.64
C VAL A 266 5.09 8.96 -11.55
N GLN A 267 6.17 8.93 -10.76
CA GLN A 267 6.32 7.96 -9.69
C GLN A 267 5.23 8.12 -8.61
N ASN A 268 4.94 9.35 -8.18
CA ASN A 268 3.93 9.59 -7.15
C ASN A 268 2.50 9.33 -7.64
N LEU A 269 2.20 9.62 -8.90
CA LEU A 269 0.94 9.20 -9.52
C LEU A 269 0.82 7.67 -9.56
N HIS A 270 1.90 6.97 -9.91
CA HIS A 270 1.93 5.51 -9.89
C HIS A 270 1.73 4.94 -8.47
N HIS A 271 2.29 5.58 -7.44
CA HIS A 271 2.09 5.19 -6.05
C HIS A 271 0.61 5.27 -5.64
N ILE A 272 -0.05 6.39 -5.93
CA ILE A 272 -1.49 6.59 -5.66
C ILE A 272 -2.31 5.54 -6.41
N TYR A 273 -2.06 5.40 -7.72
CA TYR A 273 -2.74 4.39 -8.55
C TYR A 273 -2.61 2.98 -7.97
N THR A 274 -1.41 2.59 -7.55
CA THR A 274 -1.12 1.26 -6.98
C THR A 274 -1.96 0.98 -5.73
N VAL A 275 -2.07 1.93 -4.81
CA VAL A 275 -2.85 1.74 -3.57
C VAL A 275 -4.32 1.51 -3.90
N HIS A 276 -4.90 2.41 -4.68
CA HIS A 276 -6.33 2.39 -4.94
C HIS A 276 -6.73 1.27 -5.91
N GLU A 277 -5.97 0.97 -6.96
CA GLU A 277 -6.32 -0.09 -7.91
C GLU A 277 -6.18 -1.48 -7.28
N HIS A 278 -5.08 -1.75 -6.57
CA HIS A 278 -4.93 -3.05 -5.90
C HIS A 278 -5.89 -3.20 -4.72
N GLY A 279 -6.13 -2.14 -3.96
CA GLY A 279 -7.15 -2.13 -2.91
C GLY A 279 -8.54 -2.37 -3.49
N HIS A 280 -8.90 -1.67 -4.57
CA HIS A 280 -10.17 -1.87 -5.27
C HIS A 280 -10.29 -3.29 -5.81
N ARG A 281 -9.29 -3.83 -6.48
CA ARG A 281 -9.35 -5.20 -7.02
C ARG A 281 -9.45 -6.27 -5.94
N ALA A 282 -8.83 -6.08 -4.78
CA ALA A 282 -8.94 -7.00 -3.66
C ALA A 282 -10.30 -6.88 -2.95
N ALA A 283 -10.74 -5.66 -2.64
CA ALA A 283 -12.02 -5.32 -2.02
C ALA A 283 -13.21 -5.73 -2.91
N HIS A 284 -13.16 -5.24 -4.14
CA HIS A 284 -14.11 -5.43 -5.22
C HIS A 284 -13.70 -6.60 -6.11
N SER A 285 -12.98 -7.58 -5.55
CA SER A 285 -12.83 -8.84 -6.25
C SER A 285 -14.25 -9.34 -6.42
N ARG A 286 -14.75 -9.20 -7.66
CA ARG A 286 -15.98 -9.85 -8.11
C ARG A 286 -15.96 -11.31 -7.70
N ILE A 287 -14.78 -11.86 -7.47
CA ILE A 287 -14.45 -13.17 -6.94
C ILE A 287 -14.87 -13.41 -5.47
N LEU A 288 -14.67 -12.52 -4.48
CA LEU A 288 -15.18 -12.75 -3.11
C LEU A 288 -16.71 -12.73 -3.08
N PHE A 289 -17.31 -11.85 -3.88
CA PHE A 289 -18.76 -11.76 -4.09
C PHE A 289 -19.29 -12.93 -4.95
N GLN A 290 -18.55 -13.38 -5.96
CA GLN A 290 -18.90 -14.56 -6.76
C GLN A 290 -18.70 -15.84 -5.96
N ALA A 291 -17.71 -15.89 -5.06
CA ALA A 291 -17.49 -16.99 -4.14
C ALA A 291 -18.63 -17.04 -3.13
N SER A 292 -19.10 -15.89 -2.62
CA SER A 292 -20.30 -15.85 -1.77
C SER A 292 -21.56 -16.25 -2.54
N LYS A 293 -21.79 -15.75 -3.77
CA LYS A 293 -22.92 -16.18 -4.61
C LYS A 293 -22.83 -17.68 -4.96
N ALA A 294 -21.65 -18.21 -5.25
CA ALA A 294 -21.45 -19.64 -5.51
C ALA A 294 -21.78 -20.48 -4.26
N LEU A 295 -21.31 -20.05 -3.09
CA LEU A 295 -21.60 -20.67 -1.81
C LEU A 295 -23.10 -20.63 -1.47
N GLN A 296 -23.75 -19.48 -1.69
CA GLN A 296 -25.20 -19.32 -1.51
C GLN A 296 -25.98 -20.26 -2.42
N PHE A 297 -25.58 -20.36 -3.69
CA PHE A 297 -26.21 -21.27 -4.64
C PHE A 297 -26.05 -22.73 -4.21
N GLU A 298 -24.86 -23.13 -3.74
CA GLU A 298 -24.63 -24.47 -3.19
C GLU A 298 -25.51 -24.75 -1.98
N MET A 299 -25.55 -23.82 -1.02
CA MET A 299 -26.40 -23.90 0.16
C MET A 299 -27.88 -24.09 -0.21
N LEU A 300 -28.36 -23.39 -1.22
CA LEU A 300 -29.75 -23.49 -1.71
C LEU A 300 -30.02 -24.78 -2.51
N SER A 301 -29.00 -25.37 -3.12
CA SER A 301 -29.13 -26.56 -3.98
C SER A 301 -29.05 -27.88 -3.21
N MET A 302 -28.69 -27.84 -1.92
CA MET A 302 -28.52 -29.03 -1.11
C MET A 302 -29.87 -29.63 -0.67
N LYS A 303 -29.97 -30.96 -0.79
CA LYS A 303 -31.09 -31.73 -0.23
C LYS A 303 -30.70 -32.24 1.15
N PRO A 304 -31.32 -31.77 2.24
CA PRO A 304 -30.98 -32.23 3.58
C PRO A 304 -31.30 -33.72 3.75
N PRO A 305 -30.38 -34.52 4.33
CA PRO A 305 -30.72 -35.85 4.80
C PRO A 305 -31.81 -35.74 5.89
N LEU A 306 -32.80 -36.62 5.84
CA LEU A 306 -33.99 -36.60 6.70
C LEU A 306 -33.67 -36.49 8.21
N LYS A 307 -32.55 -37.06 8.66
CA LYS A 307 -32.14 -37.05 10.08
C LYS A 307 -31.57 -35.73 10.59
N GLU A 308 -31.05 -34.87 9.70
CA GLU A 308 -30.35 -33.62 10.10
C GLU A 308 -30.97 -32.37 9.47
N LYS A 309 -32.18 -32.52 8.93
CA LYS A 309 -32.87 -31.50 8.15
C LYS A 309 -32.99 -30.16 8.89
N ASP A 310 -33.40 -30.18 10.15
CA ASP A 310 -33.61 -28.95 10.92
C ASP A 310 -32.29 -28.25 11.26
N LEU A 311 -31.26 -29.02 11.63
CA LEU A 311 -29.93 -28.51 11.95
C LEU A 311 -29.26 -27.90 10.71
N MET A 312 -29.35 -28.60 9.59
CA MET A 312 -28.80 -28.16 8.31
C MET A 312 -29.52 -26.92 7.80
N ASN A 313 -30.85 -26.86 7.90
CA ASN A 313 -31.61 -25.67 7.51
C ASN A 313 -31.27 -24.45 8.38
N ALA A 314 -31.04 -24.64 9.69
CA ALA A 314 -30.64 -23.55 10.58
C ALA A 314 -29.24 -23.00 10.25
N GLU A 315 -28.26 -23.88 10.02
CA GLU A 315 -26.88 -23.49 9.67
C GLU A 315 -26.84 -22.83 8.29
N VAL A 316 -27.48 -23.44 7.28
CA VAL A 316 -27.59 -22.89 5.93
C VAL A 316 -28.27 -21.53 5.96
N ARG A 317 -29.36 -21.36 6.72
CA ARG A 317 -30.03 -20.06 6.89
C ARG A 317 -29.11 -19.03 7.54
N THR A 318 -28.33 -19.42 8.54
CA THR A 318 -27.40 -18.52 9.23
C THR A 318 -26.29 -18.05 8.30
N LEU A 319 -25.70 -18.97 7.52
CA LEU A 319 -24.66 -18.65 6.53
C LEU A 319 -25.22 -17.88 5.34
N LEU A 320 -26.45 -18.17 4.90
CA LEU A 320 -27.16 -17.38 3.90
C LEU A 320 -27.40 -15.95 4.39
N ILE A 321 -27.89 -15.76 5.61
CA ILE A 321 -28.06 -14.43 6.19
C ILE A 321 -26.68 -13.74 6.30
N ALA A 322 -25.66 -14.42 6.80
CA ALA A 322 -24.32 -13.88 6.92
C ALA A 322 -23.66 -13.55 5.56
N THR A 323 -24.01 -14.24 4.47
CA THR A 323 -23.49 -13.93 3.14
C THR A 323 -24.36 -12.91 2.39
N ALA A 324 -25.67 -12.92 2.60
CA ALA A 324 -26.66 -12.05 1.95
C ALA A 324 -26.77 -10.67 2.59
N ALA A 325 -26.62 -10.56 3.92
CA ALA A 325 -26.48 -9.28 4.63
C ALA A 325 -25.30 -8.45 4.11
N HIS A 326 -24.40 -9.08 3.36
CA HIS A 326 -23.24 -8.45 2.76
C HIS A 326 -23.27 -8.53 1.23
N SER A 327 -24.48 -8.51 0.63
CA SER A 327 -24.68 -8.54 -0.82
C SER A 327 -24.95 -7.16 -1.42
N GLU A 328 -24.43 -6.97 -2.64
CA GLU A 328 -24.56 -5.88 -3.62
C GLU A 328 -24.22 -4.44 -3.17
N HIS A 329 -24.63 -3.98 -2.01
CA HIS A 329 -24.36 -2.62 -1.53
C HIS A 329 -23.22 -2.53 -0.50
N ASP A 330 -22.83 -3.66 0.10
CA ASP A 330 -21.84 -3.72 1.19
C ASP A 330 -20.66 -4.64 0.80
N ILE A 331 -20.14 -4.41 -0.43
CA ILE A 331 -18.91 -5.03 -0.91
C ILE A 331 -17.84 -4.72 0.13
N ALA A 332 -17.11 -5.72 0.61
CA ALA A 332 -16.07 -5.53 1.62
C ALA A 332 -15.07 -4.47 1.14
N THR A 333 -15.29 -3.22 1.54
CA THR A 333 -14.42 -2.12 1.16
C THR A 333 -13.18 -2.26 2.02
N ILE A 334 -12.03 -2.46 1.35
CA ILE A 334 -10.77 -2.34 2.05
C ILE A 334 -10.60 -0.85 2.34
N SER A 335 -10.77 -0.48 3.61
CA SER A 335 -10.60 0.89 4.07
C SER A 335 -9.21 1.09 4.64
N VAL A 336 -8.67 2.28 4.43
CA VAL A 336 -7.44 2.73 5.07
C VAL A 336 -7.80 3.19 6.48
N GLY A 337 -7.97 2.25 7.42
CA GLY A 337 -8.29 2.54 8.82
C GLY A 337 -9.58 3.35 9.04
N GLY A 338 -10.56 3.23 8.15
CA GLY A 338 -11.80 4.01 8.20
C GLY A 338 -11.72 5.43 7.62
N PHE A 339 -10.54 5.92 7.21
CA PHE A 339 -10.38 7.25 6.62
C PHE A 339 -10.91 7.35 5.19
N ALA A 340 -10.61 6.34 4.37
CA ALA A 340 -11.02 6.31 2.96
C ALA A 340 -11.15 4.87 2.47
N ALA A 341 -12.08 4.62 1.56
CA ALA A 341 -12.19 3.36 0.86
C ALA A 341 -11.18 3.30 -0.29
N CYS A 342 -10.44 2.19 -0.43
CA CYS A 342 -9.60 1.98 -1.60
C CYS A 342 -10.47 1.64 -2.80
N SER A 343 -10.89 2.65 -3.56
CA SER A 343 -11.75 2.50 -4.74
C SER A 343 -11.21 3.28 -5.95
N ARG A 344 -11.67 2.90 -7.16
CA ARG A 344 -11.43 3.68 -8.38
C ARG A 344 -12.10 5.06 -8.35
N SER A 345 -13.18 5.24 -7.60
CA SER A 345 -13.78 6.58 -7.39
C SER A 345 -12.82 7.50 -6.68
N SER A 346 -12.17 6.99 -5.62
CA SER A 346 -11.19 7.75 -4.85
C SER A 346 -9.96 8.15 -5.68
N ILE A 347 -9.62 7.37 -6.72
CA ILE A 347 -8.60 7.77 -7.71
C ILE A 347 -9.04 9.04 -8.43
N ILE A 348 -10.27 9.05 -8.97
CA ILE A 348 -10.82 10.19 -9.70
C ILE A 348 -10.88 11.43 -8.80
N GLU A 349 -11.30 11.27 -7.54
CA GLU A 349 -11.33 12.36 -6.56
C GLU A 349 -9.94 12.96 -6.32
N VAL A 350 -8.91 12.12 -6.13
CA VAL A 350 -7.52 12.58 -5.94
C VAL A 350 -7.00 13.28 -7.19
N TYR A 351 -7.26 12.75 -8.39
CA TYR A 351 -6.85 13.41 -9.63
C TYR A 351 -7.57 14.73 -9.86
N ASN A 352 -8.86 14.82 -9.56
CA ASN A 352 -9.62 16.07 -9.64
C ASN A 352 -9.07 17.10 -8.66
N MET A 353 -8.74 16.70 -7.42
CA MET A 353 -8.11 17.59 -6.45
C MET A 353 -6.74 18.07 -6.92
N LEU A 354 -5.91 17.19 -7.48
CA LEU A 354 -4.61 17.56 -8.06
C LEU A 354 -4.79 18.55 -9.23
N LEU A 355 -5.72 18.29 -10.14
CA LEU A 355 -6.00 19.14 -11.29
C LEU A 355 -6.52 20.51 -10.87
N LEU A 356 -7.49 20.58 -9.94
CA LEU A 356 -8.04 21.83 -9.43
C LEU A 356 -6.95 22.66 -8.74
N ASN A 357 -6.13 22.04 -7.89
CA ASN A 357 -5.02 22.74 -7.23
C ASN A 357 -3.99 23.24 -8.25
N LEU A 358 -3.67 22.45 -9.28
CA LEU A 358 -2.78 22.87 -10.36
C LEU A 358 -3.37 24.05 -11.16
N LEU A 359 -4.66 24.02 -11.48
CA LEU A 359 -5.36 25.09 -12.18
C LEU A 359 -5.36 26.39 -11.35
N VAL A 360 -5.68 26.28 -10.06
CA VAL A 360 -5.67 27.42 -9.13
C VAL A 360 -4.27 28.01 -9.04
N LEU A 361 -3.24 27.17 -8.91
CA LEU A 361 -1.85 27.63 -8.82
C LEU A 361 -1.36 28.23 -10.15
N LEU A 362 -1.79 27.69 -11.29
CA LEU A 362 -1.52 28.26 -12.60
C LEU A 362 -2.21 29.62 -12.77
N GLN A 363 -3.45 29.77 -12.29
CA GLN A 363 -4.14 31.05 -12.30
C GLN A 363 -3.39 32.08 -11.44
N PHE A 364 -2.98 31.72 -10.22
CA PHE A 364 -2.19 32.62 -9.39
C PHE A 364 -0.85 32.97 -10.02
N ALA A 365 -0.18 32.02 -10.69
CA ALA A 365 1.01 32.34 -11.46
C ALA A 365 0.69 33.33 -12.59
N TYR A 366 -0.36 33.08 -13.38
CA TYR A 366 -0.71 33.91 -14.53
C TYR A 366 -1.32 35.28 -14.18
N PHE A 367 -1.87 35.45 -12.97
CA PHE A 367 -2.45 36.72 -12.50
C PHE A 367 -1.52 37.51 -11.57
N ALA A 368 -0.48 36.88 -11.01
CA ALA A 368 0.57 37.56 -10.25
C ALA A 368 1.74 38.02 -11.14
N TYR A 369 1.87 37.45 -12.34
CA TYR A 369 2.67 37.97 -13.46
C TYR A 369 1.75 38.66 -14.47
#